data_AF-A0A836PUD2-F1
#
_entry.id   AF-A0A836PUD2-F1
#
_cell.length_a   1.000
_cell.length_b   1.000
_cell.length_c   1.000
_cell.angle_alpha   90.00
_cell.angle_beta   90.00
_cell.angle_gamma   90.00
#
_symmetry.space_group_name_H-M   'P 1'
#
loop_
_entity.id
_entity.type
_entity.pdbx_description
1 polymer ?
#
loop_
_entity_poly.entity_id
_entity_poly.type
_entity_poly.pdbx_seq_one_letter_code
_entity_poly.pdbx_strand_id
1 'polypeptide(L)'
;RLGSPSVALPDVLSVNNVASTIFTIEAKSGTGTTLFVPFDQIERCLNWINTFRVYQKREVILAFKFLSKKRIGTGKYEKRELREFYKVWDKKKKVIDFVCTYDGKTYALKNGKQKKLVLKDFLMPFKSKYQLFYK
;
A
#
# COMPACT_ATOMS: atom_id res chain seq x y z
N ARG A 1 20.91 8.05 6.35
CA ARG A 1 20.67 6.61 6.11
C ARG A 1 21.69 5.85 6.93
N LEU A 2 21.26 4.96 7.83
CA LEU A 2 22.17 4.08 8.58
C LEU A 2 22.62 2.97 7.62
N GLY A 3 23.93 2.79 7.45
CA GLY A 3 24.60 2.11 6.33
C GLY A 3 24.41 0.59 6.16
N SER A 4 23.25 0.04 6.53
CA SER A 4 22.82 -1.30 6.12
C SER A 4 21.64 -1.18 5.15
N PRO A 5 21.48 -2.11 4.18
CA PRO A 5 20.31 -2.10 3.33
C PRO A 5 19.06 -2.18 4.21
N SER A 6 18.24 -1.12 4.22
CA SER A 6 16.99 -1.02 4.99
C SER A 6 15.89 -1.97 4.49
N VAL A 7 16.29 -3.07 3.85
CA VAL A 7 15.45 -4.12 3.23
C VAL A 7 14.52 -4.76 4.26
N ALA A 8 14.86 -4.68 5.54
CA ALA A 8 14.05 -5.20 6.64
C ALA A 8 13.01 -4.21 7.21
N LEU A 9 12.98 -2.94 6.79
CA LEU A 9 12.05 -1.92 7.31
C LEU A 9 10.85 -1.68 6.38
N PRO A 10 9.66 -1.36 6.92
CA PRO A 10 8.56 -0.80 6.12
C PRO A 10 8.93 0.62 5.63
N ASP A 11 8.22 1.13 4.63
CA ASP A 11 8.44 2.52 4.17
C ASP A 11 8.09 3.54 5.27
N VAL A 12 7.01 3.29 6.03
CA VAL A 12 6.61 4.11 7.17
C VAL A 12 6.15 3.22 8.33
N LEU A 13 6.60 3.56 9.53
CA LEU A 13 6.10 3.03 10.80
C LEU A 13 5.43 4.18 11.56
N SER A 14 4.16 4.03 11.93
CA SER A 14 3.41 5.01 12.69
C SER A 14 2.85 4.36 13.95
N VAL A 15 2.99 5.03 15.08
CA VAL A 15 2.52 4.54 16.39
C VAL A 15 1.71 5.60 17.11
N ASN A 16 0.72 5.16 17.87
CA ASN A 16 -0.02 5.97 18.83
C ASN A 16 -0.14 5.17 20.12
N ASN A 17 0.61 5.59 21.15
CA ASN A 17 0.66 4.88 22.43
C ASN A 17 -0.64 5.02 23.22
N VAL A 18 -1.30 6.18 23.15
CA VAL A 18 -2.57 6.46 23.85
C VAL A 18 -3.68 5.55 23.31
N ALA A 19 -3.77 5.43 21.98
CA ALA A 19 -4.74 4.57 21.31
C ALA A 19 -4.26 3.12 21.14
N SER A 20 -3.11 2.74 21.72
CA SER A 20 -2.47 1.43 21.57
C SER A 20 -2.46 0.93 20.11
N THR A 21 -2.04 1.79 19.18
CA THR A 21 -2.12 1.54 17.74
C THR A 21 -0.75 1.60 17.07
N ILE A 22 -0.48 0.69 16.14
CA ILE A 22 0.67 0.68 15.25
C ILE A 22 0.22 0.38 13.81
N PHE A 23 0.76 1.17 12.88
CA PHE A 23 0.60 0.97 11.45
C PHE A 23 1.97 0.84 10.79
N THR A 24 2.10 -0.17 9.95
CA THR A 24 3.18 -0.25 8.96
C THR A 24 2.59 0.08 7.60
N ILE A 25 3.23 0.98 6.86
CA ILE A 25 2.75 1.41 5.55
C ILE A 25 3.81 1.06 4.52
N GLU A 26 3.37 0.40 3.46
CA GLU A 26 4.14 0.23 2.22
C GLU A 26 3.54 1.16 1.16
N ALA A 27 4.35 2.07 0.63
CA ALA A 27 3.90 3.19 -0.18
C ALA A 27 4.41 3.08 -1.61
N LYS A 28 3.49 3.10 -2.58
CA LYS A 28 3.79 3.11 -4.01
C LYS A 28 3.27 4.38 -4.65
N SER A 29 4.09 4.99 -5.49
CA SER A 29 3.67 6.11 -6.33
C SER A 29 4.17 5.94 -7.77
N GLY A 30 3.41 6.44 -8.74
CA GLY A 30 3.85 6.31 -10.13
C GLY A 30 2.92 6.92 -11.18
N THR A 31 3.44 6.93 -12.40
CA THR A 31 2.78 7.42 -13.62
C THR A 31 2.14 6.29 -14.44
N GLY A 32 2.25 5.04 -13.98
CA GLY A 32 1.61 3.89 -14.60
C GLY A 32 0.10 3.85 -14.35
N THR A 33 -0.56 2.84 -14.90
CA THR A 33 -1.97 2.49 -14.63
C THR A 33 -2.12 1.42 -13.55
N THR A 34 -1.02 0.82 -13.12
CA THR A 34 -0.94 -0.17 -12.05
C THR A 34 0.22 0.15 -11.12
N LEU A 35 0.03 -0.11 -9.84
CA LEU A 35 1.07 -0.08 -8.82
C LEU A 35 1.09 -1.44 -8.12
N PHE A 36 2.29 -2.01 -8.05
CA PHE A 36 2.56 -3.36 -7.57
C PHE A 36 3.24 -3.30 -6.21
N VAL A 37 2.74 -4.12 -5.27
CA VAL A 37 3.38 -4.39 -3.99
C VAL A 37 3.79 -5.87 -3.97
N PRO A 38 5.10 -6.17 -4.06
CA PRO A 38 5.64 -7.51 -3.94
C PRO A 38 5.29 -8.19 -2.60
N PHE A 39 5.20 -9.52 -2.64
CA PHE A 39 4.99 -10.40 -1.50
C PHE A 39 5.90 -10.07 -0.30
N ASP A 40 7.21 -9.94 -0.53
CA ASP A 40 8.22 -9.77 0.53
C ASP A 40 8.01 -8.46 1.30
N GLN A 41 7.49 -7.43 0.63
CA GLN A 41 7.23 -6.12 1.24
C GLN A 41 6.01 -6.16 2.17
N ILE A 42 4.98 -6.91 1.79
CA ILE A 42 3.80 -7.15 2.63
C ILE A 42 4.17 -8.02 3.83
N GLU A 43 4.93 -9.09 3.60
CA GLU A 43 5.42 -9.98 4.66
C GLU A 43 6.28 -9.20 5.68
N ARG A 44 7.19 -8.34 5.19
CA ARG A 44 7.98 -7.43 6.03
C ARG A 44 7.12 -6.55 6.91
N CYS A 45 6.10 -5.89 6.34
CA CYS A 45 5.17 -5.07 7.12
C CYS A 45 4.43 -5.88 8.19
N LEU A 46 3.97 -7.09 7.85
CA LEU A 46 3.32 -8.00 8.80
C LEU A 46 4.25 -8.42 9.94
N ASN A 47 5.51 -8.72 9.64
CA ASN A 47 6.51 -9.09 10.65
C ASN A 47 6.69 -7.98 11.68
N TRP A 48 6.76 -6.71 11.24
CA TRP A 48 6.86 -5.57 12.15
C TRP A 48 5.66 -5.49 13.10
N ILE A 49 4.42 -5.49 12.60
CA ILE A 49 3.27 -5.40 13.51
C ILE A 49 3.14 -6.65 14.42
N ASN A 50 3.66 -7.81 14.01
CA ASN A 50 3.66 -9.02 14.83
C ASN A 50 4.73 -9.02 15.93
N THR A 51 5.84 -8.33 15.72
CA THR A 51 6.89 -8.11 16.72
C THR A 51 6.41 -7.18 17.84
N PHE A 52 5.75 -6.08 17.49
CA PHE A 52 5.29 -5.08 18.47
C PHE A 52 3.93 -5.44 19.07
N ARG A 53 3.90 -6.51 19.88
CA ARG A 53 2.69 -7.04 20.52
C ARG A 53 2.08 -6.15 21.60
N VAL A 54 2.82 -5.13 22.06
CA VAL A 54 2.35 -4.14 23.05
C VAL A 54 1.15 -3.33 22.55
N TYR A 55 1.02 -3.17 21.22
CA TYR A 55 -0.09 -2.45 20.61
C TYR A 55 -1.27 -3.38 20.33
N GLN A 56 -2.47 -2.97 20.74
CA GLN A 56 -3.70 -3.71 20.50
C GLN A 56 -4.14 -3.63 19.04
N LYS A 57 -4.21 -2.41 18.48
CA LYS A 57 -4.58 -2.18 17.08
C LYS A 57 -3.32 -2.21 16.20
N ARG A 58 -3.32 -3.14 15.25
CA ARG A 58 -2.15 -3.48 14.42
C ARG A 58 -2.58 -3.70 13.00
N GLU A 59 -2.23 -2.80 12.09
CA GLU A 59 -2.67 -2.86 10.69
C GLU A 59 -1.51 -2.60 9.72
N VAL A 60 -1.52 -3.30 8.60
CA VAL A 60 -0.65 -3.02 7.46
C VAL A 60 -1.48 -2.22 6.45
N ILE A 61 -0.99 -1.05 6.07
CA ILE A 61 -1.64 -0.18 5.09
C ILE A 61 -0.81 -0.21 3.80
N LEU A 62 -1.46 -0.55 2.69
CA LEU A 62 -0.90 -0.39 1.35
C LEU A 62 -1.37 0.96 0.80
N ALA A 63 -0.43 1.88 0.62
CA ALA A 63 -0.70 3.24 0.16
C ALA A 63 -0.30 3.41 -1.31
N PHE A 64 -1.23 3.91 -2.12
CA PHE A 64 -1.06 4.07 -3.57
C PHE A 64 -1.28 5.53 -3.96
N LYS A 65 -0.34 6.11 -4.71
CA LYS A 65 -0.46 7.46 -5.27
C LYS A 65 -0.20 7.46 -6.77
N PHE A 66 -1.28 7.53 -7.54
CA PHE A 66 -1.21 7.73 -8.97
C PHE A 66 -1.05 9.21 -9.28
N LEU A 67 0.06 9.56 -9.92
CA LEU A 67 0.39 10.95 -10.23
C LEU A 67 -0.55 11.53 -11.29
N SER A 68 -0.71 12.86 -11.30
CA SER A 68 -1.50 13.63 -12.29
C SER A 68 -0.95 13.62 -13.72
N LYS A 69 0.04 12.76 -13.97
CA LYS A 69 0.62 12.48 -15.28
C LYS A 69 0.66 10.97 -15.49
N LYS A 70 0.25 10.51 -16.66
CA LYS A 70 0.38 9.11 -17.08
C LYS A 70 1.41 9.00 -18.18
N ARG A 71 2.37 8.09 -18.02
CA ARG A 71 3.41 7.86 -19.02
C ARG A 71 2.81 7.13 -20.21
N ILE A 72 2.95 7.69 -21.40
CA ILE A 72 2.50 7.11 -22.68
C ILE A 72 3.67 6.70 -23.58
N GLY A 73 4.89 7.06 -23.21
CA GLY A 73 6.12 6.69 -23.90
C GLY A 73 7.36 7.15 -23.14
N THR A 74 8.54 7.00 -23.74
CA THR A 74 9.78 7.53 -23.16
C THR A 74 9.72 9.06 -23.14
N GLY A 75 9.77 9.66 -21.94
CA GLY A 75 9.66 11.10 -21.75
C GLY A 75 8.27 11.72 -22.05
N LYS A 76 7.31 10.95 -22.57
CA LYS A 76 5.98 11.46 -22.97
C LYS A 76 4.92 11.15 -21.92
N TYR A 77 4.11 12.16 -21.60
CA TYR A 77 3.09 12.09 -20.57
C TYR A 77 1.77 12.73 -21.01
N GLU A 78 0.65 12.11 -20.65
CA GLU A 78 -0.68 12.72 -20.71
C GLU A 78 -1.11 13.21 -19.31
N LYS A 79 -1.87 14.31 -19.27
CA LYS A 79 -2.44 14.82 -18.01
C LYS A 79 -3.61 13.93 -17.58
N ARG A 80 -3.70 13.67 -16.27
CA ARG A 80 -4.83 12.97 -15.63
C ARG A 80 -5.04 13.50 -14.22
N GLU A 81 -6.08 13.01 -13.54
CA GLU A 81 -6.30 13.30 -12.13
C GLU A 81 -5.28 12.58 -11.24
N LEU A 82 -4.93 13.21 -10.13
CA LEU A 82 -4.20 12.54 -9.05
C LEU A 82 -5.18 11.68 -8.26
N ARG A 83 -4.82 10.43 -7.98
CA ARG A 83 -5.65 9.51 -7.20
C ARG A 83 -4.84 8.82 -6.12
N GLU A 84 -5.40 8.77 -4.93
CA GLU A 84 -4.81 8.14 -3.76
C GLU A 84 -5.74 7.04 -3.25
N PHE A 85 -5.18 5.86 -2.98
CA PHE A 85 -5.90 4.73 -2.40
C PHE A 85 -5.12 4.18 -1.22
N TYR A 86 -5.83 3.82 -0.16
CA TYR A 86 -5.24 3.25 1.05
C TYR A 86 -6.01 1.98 1.38
N LYS A 87 -5.33 0.84 1.39
CA LYS A 87 -5.95 -0.48 1.57
C LYS A 87 -5.39 -1.15 2.82
N VAL A 88 -6.25 -1.72 3.65
CA VAL A 88 -5.82 -2.51 4.82
C VAL A 88 -5.57 -3.94 4.38
N TRP A 89 -4.36 -4.45 4.61
CA TRP A 89 -4.10 -5.87 4.42
C TRP A 89 -4.84 -6.69 5.48
N ASP A 90 -5.59 -7.70 5.04
CA ASP A 90 -6.24 -8.63 5.95
C ASP A 90 -5.22 -9.66 6.45
N LYS A 91 -4.88 -9.55 7.73
CA LYS A 91 -3.91 -10.42 8.43
C LYS A 91 -4.26 -11.91 8.36
N LYS A 92 -5.52 -12.27 8.09
CA LYS A 92 -5.95 -13.67 7.94
C LYS A 92 -5.67 -14.23 6.53
N LYS A 93 -5.38 -13.38 5.55
CA LYS A 93 -5.08 -13.80 4.18
C LYS A 93 -3.61 -14.16 4.03
N LYS A 94 -3.34 -15.21 3.24
CA LYS A 94 -1.99 -15.55 2.82
C LYS A 94 -1.37 -14.39 2.05
N VAL A 95 -0.15 -14.03 2.41
CA VAL A 95 0.62 -12.99 1.72
C VAL A 95 0.84 -13.38 0.26
N ILE A 96 0.64 -12.43 -0.64
CA ILE A 96 0.77 -12.60 -2.07
C ILE A 96 1.01 -11.24 -2.70
N ASP A 97 1.68 -11.22 -3.85
CA ASP A 97 1.83 -10.02 -4.67
C ASP A 97 0.49 -9.34 -4.89
N PHE A 98 0.45 -8.04 -4.65
CA PHE A 98 -0.77 -7.24 -4.68
C PHE A 98 -0.66 -6.11 -5.69
N VAL A 99 -1.73 -5.90 -6.45
CA VAL A 99 -1.82 -4.82 -7.44
C VAL A 99 -3.02 -3.96 -7.16
N CYS A 100 -2.80 -2.65 -7.23
CA CYS A 100 -3.84 -1.65 -7.34
C CYS A 100 -3.76 -0.98 -8.70
N THR A 101 -4.92 -0.77 -9.34
CA THR A 101 -5.04 -0.07 -10.62
C THR A 101 -5.46 1.39 -10.40
N TYR A 102 -5.29 2.22 -11.43
CA TYR A 102 -5.70 3.63 -11.42
C TYR A 102 -7.20 3.84 -11.17
N ASP A 103 -8.04 2.89 -11.57
CA ASP A 103 -9.49 2.89 -11.32
C ASP A 103 -9.86 2.30 -9.95
N GLY A 104 -8.88 1.97 -9.10
CA GLY A 104 -9.09 1.50 -7.72
C GLY A 104 -9.37 0.01 -7.59
N LYS A 105 -9.41 -0.74 -8.70
CA LYS A 105 -9.52 -2.20 -8.69
C LYS A 105 -8.27 -2.83 -8.09
N THR A 106 -8.46 -3.98 -7.48
CA THR A 106 -7.41 -4.70 -6.76
C THR A 106 -7.41 -6.18 -7.09
N TYR A 107 -6.22 -6.76 -7.21
CA TYR A 107 -6.03 -8.17 -7.48
C TYR A 107 -4.68 -8.66 -6.96
N ALA A 108 -4.61 -9.96 -6.74
CA ALA A 108 -3.35 -10.65 -6.47
C ALA A 108 -2.73 -11.13 -7.78
N LEU A 109 -1.40 -11.15 -7.84
CA LEU A 109 -0.67 -11.78 -8.92
C LEU A 109 -0.07 -13.11 -8.42
N LYS A 110 -0.29 -14.21 -9.16
CA LYS A 110 0.33 -15.51 -8.86
C LYS A 110 0.83 -16.13 -10.15
N ASN A 111 2.15 -16.29 -10.30
CA ASN A 111 2.75 -16.88 -11.51
C ASN A 111 2.24 -16.21 -12.80
N GLY A 112 2.16 -14.87 -12.80
CA GLY A 112 1.63 -14.07 -13.91
C GLY A 112 0.10 -14.08 -14.08
N LYS A 113 -0.65 -14.91 -13.35
CA LYS A 113 -2.12 -14.94 -13.39
C LYS A 113 -2.74 -13.98 -12.37
N GLN A 114 -3.73 -13.21 -12.80
CA GLN A 114 -4.50 -12.35 -11.92
C GLN A 114 -5.57 -13.15 -11.17
N LYS A 115 -5.66 -12.94 -9.86
CA LYS A 115 -6.73 -13.48 -9.02
C LYS A 115 -7.39 -12.34 -8.27
N LYS A 116 -8.73 -12.24 -8.36
CA LYS A 116 -9.49 -11.22 -7.63
C LYS A 116 -9.15 -11.25 -6.15
N LEU A 117 -8.70 -10.11 -5.62
CA LEU A 117 -8.39 -9.91 -4.21
C LEU A 117 -8.78 -8.49 -3.84
N VAL A 118 -9.88 -8.37 -3.11
CA VAL A 118 -10.37 -7.08 -2.62
C VAL A 118 -9.94 -6.91 -1.17
N LEU A 119 -9.38 -5.74 -0.88
CA LEU A 119 -9.03 -5.30 0.46
C LEU A 119 -9.94 -4.15 0.89
N LYS A 120 -10.16 -4.02 2.20
CA LYS A 120 -10.93 -2.91 2.76
C LYS A 120 -10.17 -1.60 2.55
N ASP A 121 -10.90 -0.55 2.21
CA ASP A 121 -10.32 0.79 2.24
C ASP A 121 -10.01 1.24 3.66
N PHE A 122 -8.95 2.02 3.79
CA PHE A 122 -8.57 2.70 5.02
C PHE A 122 -8.81 4.21 4.86
N LEU A 123 -9.63 4.80 5.72
CA LEU A 123 -9.77 6.25 5.78
C LEU A 123 -8.55 6.83 6.50
N MET A 124 -7.73 7.61 5.80
CA MET A 124 -6.60 8.26 6.43
C MET A 124 -7.10 9.41 7.32
N PRO A 125 -6.42 9.72 8.44
CA PRO A 125 -6.85 10.77 9.36
C PRO A 125 -6.65 12.19 8.82
N PHE A 126 -5.98 12.36 7.68
CA PHE A 126 -5.81 13.65 7.01
C PHE A 126 -6.86 13.84 5.91
N LYS A 127 -7.21 15.12 5.66
CA LYS A 127 -8.09 15.46 4.54
C LYS A 127 -7.28 15.47 3.24
N SER A 128 -7.49 14.47 2.38
CA SER A 128 -7.03 14.50 0.99
C SER A 128 -8.22 14.50 0.04
N LYS A 129 -8.29 15.51 -0.83
CA LYS A 129 -9.31 15.56 -1.90
C LYS A 129 -9.09 14.50 -2.99
N TYR A 130 -7.94 13.82 -2.96
CA TYR A 130 -7.57 12.80 -3.94
C TYR A 130 -7.72 11.38 -3.39
N GLN A 131 -8.04 11.23 -2.10
CA GLN A 131 -8.33 9.93 -1.53
C GLN A 131 -9.68 9.44 -2.05
N LEU A 132 -9.66 8.27 -2.68
CA LEU A 132 -10.86 7.63 -3.22
C LEU A 132 -11.13 6.31 -2.50
N PHE A 133 -12.42 5.98 -2.38
CA PHE A 133 -12.93 4.74 -1.79
C PHE A 133 -13.61 3.92 -2.88
N TYR A 134 -13.43 2.60 -2.85
CA TYR A 134 -13.99 1.68 -3.83
C TYR A 134 -14.77 0.58 -3.12
N LYS A 135 -16.04 0.42 -3.50
CA LYS A 135 -16.96 -0.61 -2.99
C LYS A 135 -16.80 -1.93 -3.72
#